data_AF-A0A938KE80-F1
#
_entry.id   AF-A0A938KE80-F1
#
_cell.length_a   1.000
_cell.length_b   1.000
_cell.length_c   1.000
_cell.angle_alpha   90.00
_cell.angle_beta   90.00
_cell.angle_gamma   90.00
#
_symmetry.space_group_name_H-M   'P 1'
#
loop_
_entity.id
_entity.type
_entity.pdbx_description
1 polymer ?
#
loop_
_entity_poly.entity_id
_entity_poly.type
_entity_poly.pdbx_seq_one_letter_code
_entity_poly.pdbx_strand_id
1 'polypeptide(L)'
;MNGLLIGLLTVLAAENPAATPNERPPRNSAATLKVPNPNDAVEQEYQKLLEEDDAAQEEVDKWIRDEQAFAKAGAGISKAALAAKIDQRFGKVRKAYGDFLLFHPKHARARLAYGSFLNETGEEDEAVAEWEKAREIDPKNPAAWNNLANHFGHRGPVDKAFAYYEKAIELNAAEPTYYWNLATTVYLFRRDAMEYYKFSEPQVFDRALELYRKALQLDPKNFILAHDYAQSYYGIKPLRTADALAAWKEALKLANDDVEREGVYLHLARVELNSGLFEDSRKHLNSVTNQMHLNLKNRLLRNLAEKQSQAPATNAPPAKVPPTK
;
A
#
# COMPACT_ATOMS: atom_id res chain seq x y z
N MET A 1 -15.00 33.49 1.41
CA MET A 1 -13.62 33.10 1.80
C MET A 1 -13.73 31.80 2.59
N ASN A 2 -14.22 30.70 2.01
CA ASN A 2 -13.56 29.70 1.14
C ASN A 2 -12.29 29.07 1.72
N GLY A 3 -12.47 28.19 2.72
CA GLY A 3 -11.59 27.06 3.01
C GLY A 3 -12.34 25.76 2.71
N LEU A 4 -12.00 25.10 1.60
CA LEU A 4 -12.56 23.82 1.14
C LEU A 4 -12.09 22.68 2.07
N LEU A 5 -12.94 21.78 2.59
CA LEU A 5 -13.57 20.61 1.95
C LEU A 5 -12.57 19.58 1.36
N ILE A 6 -12.07 18.70 2.22
CA ILE A 6 -11.67 17.30 1.95
C ILE A 6 -12.15 16.53 3.19
N GLY A 7 -13.06 15.58 3.21
CA GLY A 7 -13.64 14.72 2.18
C GLY A 7 -13.95 13.39 2.88
N LEU A 8 -14.98 13.37 3.74
CA LEU A 8 -15.54 12.13 4.31
C LEU A 8 -16.23 11.34 3.18
N LEU A 9 -15.50 10.38 2.63
CA LEU A 9 -15.99 9.17 1.94
C LEU A 9 -14.96 8.08 2.25
N THR A 10 -15.20 7.00 2.97
CA THR A 10 -16.26 6.55 3.87
C THR A 10 -15.70 5.26 4.45
N VAL A 11 -15.54 5.18 5.77
CA VAL A 11 -15.78 3.99 6.60
C VAL A 11 -15.41 2.64 5.95
N LEU A 12 -14.11 2.46 5.70
CA LEU A 12 -13.40 1.16 5.69
C LEU A 12 -11.89 1.40 5.94
N ALA A 13 -11.58 2.49 6.64
CA ALA A 13 -10.22 2.93 7.00
C ALA A 13 -9.94 2.72 8.49
N ALA A 14 -10.53 1.67 9.07
CA ALA A 14 -10.09 1.10 10.33
C ALA A 14 -9.65 -0.32 9.98
N GLU A 15 -8.40 -0.67 10.29
CA GLU A 15 -7.69 -1.92 9.93
C GLU A 15 -6.96 -1.95 8.58
N ASN A 16 -6.61 -0.79 8.02
CA ASN A 16 -5.37 -0.71 7.27
C ASN A 16 -4.43 0.20 8.07
N PRO A 17 -3.36 -0.31 8.74
CA PRO A 17 -2.22 0.56 8.89
C PRO A 17 -1.90 1.05 7.47
N ALA A 18 -1.67 2.35 7.31
CA ALA A 18 -0.99 2.83 6.11
C ALA A 18 0.12 1.80 5.82
N ALA A 19 0.16 1.26 4.60
CA ALA A 19 1.31 0.48 4.17
C ALA A 19 2.51 1.32 4.57
N THR A 20 3.22 0.90 5.62
CA THR A 20 4.45 1.56 6.00
C THR A 20 5.30 1.42 4.75
N PRO A 21 5.74 2.51 4.10
CA PRO A 21 6.78 2.40 3.09
C PRO A 21 8.05 2.10 3.89
N ASN A 22 8.11 0.90 4.45
CA ASN A 22 9.20 0.43 5.27
C ASN A 22 10.30 0.00 4.30
N GLU A 23 10.93 0.99 3.68
CA GLU A 23 12.15 0.79 2.92
C GLU A 23 13.30 1.46 3.65
N ARG A 24 13.71 0.85 4.77
CA ARG A 24 15.13 0.85 5.10
C ARG A 24 15.87 0.28 3.87
N PRO A 25 17.03 0.83 3.49
CA PRO A 25 17.77 0.31 2.35
C PRO A 25 17.97 -1.20 2.53
N PRO A 26 17.62 -2.04 1.54
CA PRO A 26 17.68 -3.48 1.68
C PRO A 26 19.09 -3.89 2.09
N ARG A 27 19.21 -4.66 3.19
CA ARG A 27 20.49 -5.18 3.66
C ARG A 27 21.15 -6.15 2.69
N ASN A 28 20.45 -6.61 1.64
CA ASN A 28 21.00 -7.40 0.55
C ASN A 28 20.04 -7.38 -0.65
N SER A 29 20.36 -6.63 -1.71
CA SER A 29 19.80 -6.87 -3.04
C SER A 29 20.89 -6.69 -4.09
N ALA A 30 20.90 -7.60 -5.05
CA ALA A 30 22.04 -7.95 -5.91
C ALA A 30 22.40 -6.93 -7.01
N ALA A 31 22.39 -5.64 -6.69
CA ALA A 31 23.21 -4.64 -7.36
C ALA A 31 24.45 -4.44 -6.48
N THR A 32 25.64 -4.33 -7.06
CA THR A 32 26.89 -4.06 -6.31
C THR A 32 26.88 -2.64 -5.72
N LEU A 33 25.99 -2.38 -4.76
CA LEU A 33 26.21 -1.36 -3.75
C LEU A 33 27.45 -1.82 -2.98
N LYS A 34 28.50 -1.00 -2.96
CA LYS A 34 29.68 -1.29 -2.14
C LYS A 34 29.19 -1.56 -0.72
N VAL A 35 29.22 -2.81 -0.28
CA VAL A 35 28.96 -3.16 1.11
C VAL A 35 30.03 -2.39 1.92
N PRO A 36 29.65 -1.38 2.71
CA PRO A 36 30.63 -0.60 3.45
C PRO A 36 31.35 -1.52 4.42
N ASN A 37 32.64 -1.27 4.61
CA ASN A 37 33.45 -2.05 5.53
C ASN A 37 32.84 -1.90 6.95
N PRO A 38 32.37 -2.98 7.59
CA PRO A 38 31.75 -2.89 8.92
C PRO A 38 32.72 -2.46 10.02
N ASN A 39 34.03 -2.45 9.72
CA ASN A 39 35.07 -1.90 10.58
C ASN A 39 35.38 -0.41 10.30
N ASP A 40 34.66 0.24 9.40
CA ASP A 40 34.72 1.69 9.21
C ASP A 40 34.01 2.38 10.39
N ALA A 41 34.71 3.27 11.09
CA ALA A 41 34.17 3.99 12.23
C ALA A 41 32.93 4.82 11.87
N VAL A 42 32.90 5.40 10.67
CA VAL A 42 31.75 6.19 10.17
C VAL A 42 30.54 5.29 9.95
N GLU A 43 30.76 4.07 9.43
CA GLU A 43 29.67 3.10 9.25
C GLU A 43 29.14 2.62 10.60
N GLN A 44 30.01 2.40 11.59
CA GLN A 44 29.57 2.02 12.95
C GLN A 44 28.77 3.13 13.62
N GLU A 45 29.16 4.39 13.44
CA GLU A 45 28.40 5.54 13.93
C GLU A 45 27.04 5.65 13.22
N TYR A 46 27.01 5.46 11.90
CA TYR A 46 25.77 5.42 11.14
C TYR A 46 24.83 4.28 11.57
N GLN A 47 25.36 3.07 11.83
CA GLN A 47 24.53 1.96 12.31
C GLN A 47 23.91 2.27 13.68
N LYS A 48 24.65 2.87 14.62
CA LYS A 48 24.10 3.30 15.92
C LYS A 48 23.01 4.36 15.76
N LEU A 49 23.16 5.26 14.80
CA LEU A 49 22.14 6.26 14.48
C LEU A 49 20.85 5.59 13.98
N LEU A 50 20.95 4.59 13.09
CA LEU A 50 19.79 3.82 12.65
C LEU A 50 19.14 3.05 13.81
N GLU A 51 19.93 2.42 14.69
CA GLU A 51 19.39 1.72 15.86
C GLU A 51 18.63 2.66 16.81
N GLU A 52 19.12 3.88 16.99
CA GLU A 52 18.46 4.91 17.80
C GLU A 52 17.16 5.43 17.17
N ASP A 53 17.15 5.60 15.85
CA ASP A 53 15.95 5.94 15.07
C ASP A 53 14.89 4.83 15.21
N ASP A 54 15.28 3.58 14.98
CA ASP A 54 14.42 2.41 15.10
C ASP A 54 13.81 2.28 16.50
N ALA A 55 14.64 2.45 17.54
CA ALA A 55 14.18 2.43 18.92
C ALA A 55 13.22 3.58 19.23
N ALA A 56 13.41 4.75 18.63
CA ALA A 56 12.50 5.88 18.77
C ALA A 56 11.14 5.57 18.16
N GLN A 57 11.12 5.00 16.96
CA GLN A 57 9.89 4.63 16.26
C GLN A 57 9.12 3.56 17.04
N GLU A 58 9.78 2.50 17.50
CA GLU A 58 9.15 1.45 18.31
C GLU A 58 8.56 1.99 19.62
N GLU A 59 9.27 2.90 20.26
CA GLU A 59 8.83 3.56 21.49
C GLU A 59 7.59 4.44 21.23
N VAL A 60 7.60 5.24 20.17
CA VAL A 60 6.47 6.09 19.77
C VAL A 60 5.25 5.26 19.38
N ASP A 61 5.43 4.21 18.59
CA ASP A 61 4.35 3.28 18.22
C ASP A 61 3.73 2.64 19.45
N LYS A 62 4.56 2.25 20.42
CA LYS A 62 4.08 1.72 21.70
C LYS A 62 3.27 2.77 22.46
N TRP A 63 3.75 4.02 22.55
CA TRP A 63 2.98 5.10 23.21
C TRP A 63 1.63 5.31 22.54
N ILE A 64 1.58 5.34 21.21
CA ILE A 64 0.33 5.53 20.46
C ILE A 64 -0.64 4.38 20.75
N ARG A 65 -0.18 3.12 20.72
CA ARG A 65 -1.01 1.94 21.04
C ARG A 65 -1.52 1.97 22.48
N ASP A 66 -0.65 2.26 23.44
CA ASP A 66 -1.00 2.29 24.86
C ASP A 66 -2.00 3.43 25.15
N GLU A 67 -1.76 4.63 24.62
CA GLU A 67 -2.67 5.77 24.81
C GLU A 67 -4.02 5.57 24.12
N GLN A 68 -4.07 4.86 22.99
CA GLN A 68 -5.34 4.44 22.40
C GLN A 68 -6.11 3.48 23.33
N ALA A 69 -5.42 2.57 24.02
CA ALA A 69 -6.03 1.66 24.99
C ALA A 69 -6.50 2.42 26.25
N PHE A 70 -5.69 3.34 26.77
CA PHE A 70 -6.06 4.17 27.93
C PHE A 70 -7.24 5.09 27.61
N ALA A 71 -7.25 5.74 26.44
CA ALA A 71 -8.35 6.59 26.02
C ALA A 71 -9.68 5.81 25.96
N LYS A 72 -9.68 4.55 25.48
CA LYS A 72 -10.85 3.66 25.50
C LYS A 72 -11.32 3.32 26.92
N ALA A 73 -10.42 3.32 27.89
CA ALA A 73 -10.70 3.10 29.31
C ALA A 73 -11.02 4.40 30.09
N GLY A 74 -11.10 5.55 29.42
CA GLY A 74 -11.34 6.85 30.08
C GLY A 74 -10.13 7.39 30.86
N ALA A 75 -8.92 6.92 30.55
CA ALA A 75 -7.66 7.32 31.15
C ALA A 75 -6.68 7.86 30.08
N GLY A 76 -5.43 8.12 30.48
CA GLY A 76 -4.34 8.54 29.58
C GLY A 76 -4.08 10.04 29.58
N ILE A 77 -3.18 10.48 28.70
CA ILE A 77 -2.84 11.90 28.53
C ILE A 77 -3.66 12.54 27.40
N SER A 78 -3.66 13.87 27.35
CA SER A 78 -4.29 14.57 26.23
C SER A 78 -3.55 14.30 24.92
N LYS A 79 -4.26 14.35 23.79
CA LYS A 79 -3.63 14.23 22.45
C LYS A 79 -2.48 15.23 22.25
N ALA A 80 -2.62 16.45 22.78
CA ALA A 80 -1.58 17.46 22.72
C ALA A 80 -0.34 17.10 23.55
N ALA A 81 -0.54 16.51 24.74
CA ALA A 81 0.57 16.05 25.57
C ALA A 81 1.31 14.86 24.92
N LEU A 82 0.57 13.93 24.28
CA LEU A 82 1.17 12.84 23.52
C LEU A 82 1.97 13.37 22.33
N ALA A 83 1.40 14.31 21.55
CA ALA A 83 2.10 14.94 20.44
C ALA A 83 3.41 15.61 20.90
N ALA A 84 3.37 16.42 21.95
CA ALA A 84 4.57 17.06 22.49
C ALA A 84 5.65 16.05 22.96
N LYS A 85 5.22 14.91 23.51
CA LYS A 85 6.13 13.82 23.91
C LYS A 85 6.79 13.16 22.69
N ILE A 86 6.02 12.93 21.62
CA ILE A 86 6.50 12.40 20.34
C ILE A 86 7.48 13.38 19.71
N ASP A 87 7.11 14.66 19.61
CA ASP A 87 7.96 15.72 19.06
C ASP A 87 9.30 15.83 19.80
N GLN A 88 9.29 15.68 21.13
CA GLN A 88 10.51 15.66 21.93
C GLN A 88 11.39 14.44 21.60
N ARG A 89 10.78 13.26 21.40
CA ARG A 89 11.51 12.01 21.12
C ARG A 89 12.14 12.04 19.73
N PHE A 90 11.35 12.41 18.72
CA PHE A 90 11.80 12.55 17.35
C PHE A 90 12.73 13.74 17.15
N GLY A 91 12.59 14.81 17.95
CA GLY A 91 13.54 15.92 17.96
C GLY A 91 14.99 15.50 18.28
N LYS A 92 15.18 14.46 19.11
CA LYS A 92 16.51 13.89 19.38
C LYS A 92 17.07 13.15 18.16
N VAL A 93 16.24 12.35 17.49
CA VAL A 93 16.63 11.62 16.27
C VAL A 93 16.98 12.59 15.14
N ARG A 94 16.15 13.62 14.94
CA ARG A 94 16.40 14.71 13.99
C ARG A 94 17.75 15.38 14.23
N LYS A 95 18.05 15.71 15.50
CA LYS A 95 19.35 16.28 15.88
C LYS A 95 20.50 15.31 15.59
N ALA A 96 20.35 14.03 15.91
CA ALA A 96 21.39 13.02 15.68
C ALA A 96 21.72 12.85 14.19
N TYR A 97 20.71 12.82 13.31
CA TYR A 97 20.91 12.87 11.86
C TYR A 97 21.60 14.15 11.40
N GLY A 98 21.16 15.30 11.91
CA GLY A 98 21.77 16.60 11.61
C GLY A 98 23.25 16.66 12.00
N ASP A 99 23.60 16.22 13.22
CA ASP A 99 24.96 16.17 13.72
C ASP A 99 25.82 15.21 12.87
N PHE A 100 25.32 14.01 12.57
CA PHE A 100 26.04 13.04 11.74
C PHE A 100 26.33 13.60 10.33
N LEU A 101 25.33 14.22 9.70
CA LEU A 101 25.46 14.80 8.36
C LEU A 101 26.27 16.09 8.33
N LEU A 102 26.48 16.76 9.47
CA LEU A 102 27.42 17.86 9.59
C LEU A 102 28.87 17.38 9.44
N PHE A 103 29.23 16.25 10.07
CA PHE A 103 30.57 15.65 9.97
C PHE A 103 30.75 14.81 8.70
N HIS A 104 29.68 14.24 8.16
CA HIS A 104 29.68 13.36 7.00
C HIS A 104 28.73 13.84 5.88
N PRO A 105 28.94 15.03 5.30
CA PRO A 105 27.96 15.66 4.42
C PRO A 105 27.70 14.91 3.11
N LYS A 106 28.64 14.04 2.69
CA LYS A 106 28.55 13.20 1.48
C LYS A 106 28.08 11.77 1.78
N HIS A 107 27.51 11.50 2.96
CA HIS A 107 27.03 10.16 3.30
C HIS A 107 25.63 9.89 2.74
N ALA A 108 25.55 9.39 1.51
CA ALA A 108 24.27 9.20 0.79
C ALA A 108 23.24 8.35 1.55
N ARG A 109 23.67 7.27 2.23
CA ARG A 109 22.76 6.40 2.98
C ARG A 109 22.15 7.09 4.21
N ALA A 110 22.90 8.00 4.85
CA ALA A 110 22.38 8.77 5.97
C ALA A 110 21.42 9.87 5.49
N ARG A 111 21.71 10.51 4.35
CA ARG A 111 20.77 11.42 3.68
C ARG A 111 19.46 10.71 3.33
N LEU A 112 19.53 9.48 2.82
CA LEU A 112 18.34 8.67 2.52
C LEU A 112 17.52 8.36 3.75
N ALA A 113 18.16 7.81 4.79
CA ALA A 113 17.50 7.45 6.03
C ALA A 113 16.89 8.69 6.72
N TYR A 114 17.61 9.81 6.73
CA TYR A 114 17.09 11.05 7.29
C TYR A 114 15.88 11.58 6.52
N GLY A 115 15.90 11.52 5.19
CA GLY A 115 14.73 11.86 4.39
C GLY A 115 13.53 10.96 4.68
N SER A 116 13.75 9.65 4.87
CA SER A 116 12.66 8.72 5.28
C SER A 116 12.08 9.10 6.63
N PHE A 117 12.94 9.32 7.63
CA PHE A 117 12.53 9.78 8.96
C PHE A 117 11.70 11.07 8.88
N LEU A 118 12.19 12.09 8.16
CA LEU A 118 11.48 13.37 7.99
C LEU A 118 10.12 13.20 7.33
N ASN A 119 10.01 12.35 6.30
CA ASN A 119 8.75 12.07 5.64
C ASN A 119 7.75 11.38 6.59
N GLU A 120 8.22 10.43 7.41
CA GLU A 120 7.40 9.74 8.41
C GLU A 120 6.91 10.67 9.52
N THR A 121 7.70 11.69 9.87
CA THR A 121 7.34 12.72 10.86
C THR A 121 6.60 13.92 10.27
N GLY A 122 6.31 13.91 8.96
CA GLY A 122 5.48 14.91 8.29
C GLY A 122 6.22 16.14 7.75
N GLU A 123 7.56 16.14 7.81
CA GLU A 123 8.42 17.16 7.20
C GLU A 123 8.78 16.79 5.75
N GLU A 124 7.75 16.76 4.89
CA GLU A 124 7.85 16.26 3.51
C GLU A 124 8.81 17.07 2.62
N ASP A 125 8.85 18.40 2.76
CA ASP A 125 9.70 19.25 1.92
C ASP A 125 11.19 19.04 2.23
N GLU A 126 11.53 18.94 3.52
CA GLU A 126 12.87 18.61 3.99
C GLU A 126 13.27 17.18 3.58
N ALA A 127 12.34 16.23 3.63
CA ALA A 127 12.58 14.86 3.16
C ALA A 127 13.03 14.82 1.69
N VAL A 128 12.32 15.54 0.82
CA VAL A 128 12.68 15.66 -0.60
C VAL A 128 14.07 16.26 -0.78
N ALA A 129 14.40 17.33 -0.03
CA ALA A 129 15.71 17.95 -0.11
C ALA A 129 16.84 16.97 0.27
N GLU A 130 16.61 16.09 1.24
CA GLU A 130 17.58 15.08 1.66
C GLU A 130 17.69 13.92 0.65
N TRP A 131 16.58 13.46 0.08
CA TRP A 131 16.59 12.45 -0.99
C TRP A 131 17.21 12.96 -2.29
N GLU A 132 16.99 14.22 -2.66
CA GLU A 132 17.66 14.84 -3.81
C GLU A 132 19.17 14.90 -3.61
N LYS A 133 19.65 15.35 -2.43
CA LYS A 133 21.08 15.30 -2.09
C LYS A 133 21.62 13.89 -2.15
N ALA A 134 20.89 12.90 -1.63
CA ALA A 134 21.32 11.50 -1.69
C ALA A 134 21.47 11.01 -3.14
N ARG A 135 20.51 11.34 -4.01
CA ARG A 135 20.54 11.02 -5.44
C ARG A 135 21.69 11.70 -6.16
N GLU A 136 22.02 12.95 -5.81
CA GLU A 136 23.18 13.67 -6.36
C GLU A 136 24.52 13.03 -5.95
N ILE A 137 24.62 12.58 -4.69
CA ILE A 137 25.84 11.95 -4.15
C ILE A 137 26.01 10.53 -4.71
N ASP A 138 24.94 9.75 -4.74
CA ASP A 138 24.93 8.37 -5.26
C ASP A 138 23.75 8.16 -6.21
N PRO A 139 23.91 8.53 -7.50
CA PRO A 139 22.85 8.40 -8.49
C PRO A 139 22.53 6.94 -8.85
N LYS A 140 23.32 5.97 -8.37
CA LYS A 140 23.09 4.54 -8.58
C LYS A 140 22.32 3.89 -7.44
N ASN A 141 21.96 4.63 -6.40
CA ASN A 141 21.11 4.12 -5.34
C ASN A 141 19.64 4.17 -5.76
N PRO A 142 18.99 3.03 -6.02
CA PRO A 142 17.61 3.01 -6.51
C PRO A 142 16.60 3.53 -5.48
N ALA A 143 16.87 3.42 -4.18
CA ALA A 143 15.95 3.86 -3.13
C ALA A 143 15.72 5.38 -3.16
N ALA A 144 16.75 6.16 -3.50
CA ALA A 144 16.62 7.61 -3.66
C ALA A 144 15.60 7.97 -4.76
N TRP A 145 15.68 7.26 -5.89
CA TRP A 145 14.76 7.45 -7.01
C TRP A 145 13.33 7.02 -6.64
N ASN A 146 13.17 5.88 -5.97
CA ASN A 146 11.85 5.40 -5.53
C ASN A 146 11.19 6.35 -4.53
N ASN A 147 11.92 6.86 -3.54
CA ASN A 147 11.37 7.78 -2.54
C ASN A 147 10.95 9.13 -3.16
N LEU A 148 11.78 9.68 -4.06
CA LEU A 148 11.40 10.87 -4.82
C LEU A 148 10.18 10.60 -5.73
N ALA A 149 10.11 9.43 -6.35
CA ALA A 149 8.97 9.03 -7.16
C ALA A 149 7.67 8.97 -6.33
N ASN A 150 7.72 8.37 -5.13
CA ASN A 150 6.59 8.36 -4.18
C ASN A 150 6.12 9.78 -3.84
N HIS A 151 7.05 10.69 -3.55
CA HIS A 151 6.72 12.08 -3.28
C HIS A 151 6.03 12.74 -4.49
N PHE A 152 6.61 12.62 -5.69
CA PHE A 152 6.02 13.20 -6.90
C PHE A 152 4.65 12.59 -7.25
N GLY A 153 4.44 11.30 -6.96
CA GLY A 153 3.15 10.63 -7.14
C GLY A 153 2.07 11.15 -6.18
N HIS A 154 2.43 11.61 -4.98
CA HIS A 154 1.47 12.12 -3.99
C HIS A 154 1.20 13.63 -4.10
N ARG A 155 2.22 14.43 -4.41
CA ARG A 155 2.18 15.90 -4.24
C ARG A 155 2.60 16.69 -5.47
N GLY A 156 3.14 16.02 -6.50
CA GLY A 156 3.83 16.69 -7.59
C GLY A 156 3.34 16.29 -8.98
N PRO A 157 4.09 16.68 -10.02
CA PRO A 157 3.79 16.26 -11.38
C PRO A 157 4.12 14.77 -11.52
N VAL A 158 3.08 13.96 -11.75
CA VAL A 158 3.16 12.49 -11.73
C VAL A 158 4.00 11.90 -12.87
N ASP A 159 4.23 12.67 -13.93
CA ASP A 159 5.17 12.32 -15.01
C ASP A 159 6.59 12.06 -14.49
N LYS A 160 7.07 12.87 -13.52
CA LYS A 160 8.34 12.65 -12.84
C LYS A 160 8.33 11.37 -12.02
N ALA A 161 7.21 11.06 -11.37
CA ALA A 161 7.09 9.84 -10.59
C ALA A 161 7.30 8.60 -11.46
N PHE A 162 6.63 8.54 -12.63
CA PHE A 162 6.82 7.46 -13.59
C PHE A 162 8.29 7.28 -13.98
N ALA A 163 8.95 8.36 -14.43
CA ALA A 163 10.36 8.31 -14.83
C ALA A 163 11.29 7.85 -13.69
N TYR A 164 11.03 8.31 -12.46
CA TYR A 164 11.88 8.00 -11.31
C TYR A 164 11.68 6.56 -10.82
N TYR A 165 10.45 6.03 -10.82
CA TYR A 165 10.24 4.60 -10.56
C TYR A 165 10.91 3.73 -11.62
N GLU A 166 10.79 4.08 -12.90
CA GLU A 166 11.46 3.37 -13.99
C GLU A 166 12.98 3.37 -13.78
N LYS A 167 13.54 4.49 -13.31
CA LYS A 167 14.97 4.56 -12.98
C LYS A 167 15.35 3.67 -11.78
N ALA A 168 14.52 3.61 -10.74
CA ALA A 168 14.72 2.71 -9.61
C ALA A 168 14.73 1.23 -10.06
N ILE A 169 13.78 0.85 -10.93
CA ILE A 169 13.69 -0.49 -11.53
C ILE A 169 14.91 -0.80 -12.41
N GLU A 170 15.37 0.16 -13.23
CA GLU A 170 16.59 0.01 -14.06
C GLU A 170 17.82 -0.29 -13.19
N LEU A 171 17.96 0.43 -12.07
CA LEU A 171 19.09 0.30 -11.15
C LEU A 171 19.02 -0.97 -10.30
N ASN A 172 17.83 -1.44 -9.94
CA ASN A 172 17.62 -2.70 -9.24
C ASN A 172 16.28 -3.36 -9.63
N ALA A 173 16.34 -4.23 -10.62
CA ALA A 173 15.17 -4.94 -11.14
C ALA A 173 14.66 -6.08 -10.26
N ALA A 174 15.34 -6.39 -9.14
CA ALA A 174 14.98 -7.46 -8.22
C ALA A 174 14.13 -6.98 -7.03
N GLU A 175 13.94 -5.67 -6.86
CA GLU A 175 13.14 -5.11 -5.77
C GLU A 175 11.64 -5.09 -6.13
N PRO A 176 10.78 -5.92 -5.49
CA PRO A 176 9.35 -5.98 -5.78
C PRO A 176 8.64 -4.64 -5.57
N THR A 177 9.02 -3.87 -4.55
CA THR A 177 8.33 -2.64 -4.16
C THR A 177 8.36 -1.59 -5.27
N TYR A 178 9.43 -1.50 -6.06
CA TYR A 178 9.52 -0.51 -7.13
C TYR A 178 8.49 -0.76 -8.24
N TYR A 179 8.25 -2.04 -8.56
CA TYR A 179 7.19 -2.42 -9.48
C TYR A 179 5.81 -2.19 -8.87
N TRP A 180 5.62 -2.48 -7.58
CA TRP A 180 4.36 -2.24 -6.88
C TRP A 180 4.01 -0.76 -6.86
N ASN A 181 4.93 0.12 -6.47
CA ASN A 181 4.70 1.56 -6.41
C ASN A 181 4.39 2.13 -7.80
N LEU A 182 5.12 1.70 -8.84
CA LEU A 182 4.82 2.11 -10.21
C LEU A 182 3.46 1.58 -10.68
N ALA A 183 3.12 0.32 -10.37
CA ALA A 183 1.84 -0.28 -10.73
C ALA A 183 0.67 0.51 -10.14
N THR A 184 0.77 0.83 -8.84
CA THR A 184 -0.23 1.61 -8.10
C THR A 184 -0.35 3.01 -8.68
N THR A 185 0.77 3.69 -8.93
CA THR A 185 0.77 5.06 -9.50
C THR A 185 0.17 5.06 -10.91
N VAL A 186 0.56 4.12 -11.79
CA VAL A 186 -0.02 3.98 -13.14
C VAL A 186 -1.53 3.71 -13.07
N TYR A 187 -1.98 2.88 -12.13
CA TYR A 187 -3.40 2.55 -11.95
C TYR A 187 -4.24 3.72 -11.41
N LEU A 188 -3.69 4.52 -10.51
CA LEU A 188 -4.38 5.66 -9.90
C LEU A 188 -4.41 6.87 -10.84
N PHE A 189 -3.29 7.18 -11.48
CA PHE A 189 -3.11 8.34 -12.36
C PHE A 189 -3.24 7.94 -13.84
N ARG A 190 -4.34 7.25 -14.20
CA ARG A 190 -4.48 6.66 -15.54
C ARG A 190 -4.44 7.65 -16.67
N ARG A 191 -5.01 8.85 -16.48
CA ARG A 191 -5.02 9.89 -17.51
C ARG A 191 -3.61 10.38 -17.82
N ASP A 192 -2.84 10.65 -16.77
CA ASP A 192 -1.44 11.05 -16.90
C ASP A 192 -0.59 9.92 -17.46
N ALA A 193 -0.84 8.67 -17.05
CA ALA A 193 -0.17 7.50 -17.64
C ALA A 193 -0.51 7.33 -19.13
N MET A 194 -1.77 7.54 -19.54
CA MET A 194 -2.14 7.53 -20.96
C MET A 194 -1.36 8.58 -21.75
N GLU A 195 -1.22 9.78 -21.19
CA GLU A 195 -0.48 10.86 -21.83
C GLU A 195 1.03 10.60 -21.86
N TYR A 196 1.62 10.14 -20.75
CA TYR A 196 3.05 9.89 -20.62
C TYR A 196 3.49 8.73 -21.52
N TYR A 197 2.81 7.58 -21.42
CA TYR A 197 3.15 6.36 -22.17
C TYR A 197 2.55 6.32 -23.59
N LYS A 198 1.69 7.29 -23.96
CA LYS A 198 0.91 7.27 -25.21
C LYS A 198 0.05 6.02 -25.34
N PHE A 199 -0.54 5.60 -24.23
CA PHE A 199 -1.39 4.41 -24.13
C PHE A 199 -2.87 4.76 -24.21
N SER A 200 -3.65 3.82 -24.75
CA SER A 200 -5.10 3.78 -24.50
C SER A 200 -5.39 3.33 -23.07
N GLU A 201 -6.60 3.60 -22.56
CA GLU A 201 -6.96 3.21 -21.19
C GLU A 201 -6.82 1.69 -20.92
N PRO A 202 -7.24 0.77 -21.83
CA PRO A 202 -6.98 -0.65 -21.64
C PRO A 202 -5.48 -0.99 -21.52
N GLN A 203 -4.62 -0.33 -22.30
CA GLN A 203 -3.17 -0.53 -22.23
C GLN A 203 -2.58 -0.03 -20.91
N VAL A 204 -3.12 1.04 -20.31
CA VAL A 204 -2.72 1.49 -18.98
C VAL A 204 -3.07 0.45 -17.92
N PHE A 205 -4.26 -0.15 -17.98
CA PHE A 205 -4.62 -1.25 -17.08
C PHE A 205 -3.73 -2.47 -17.29
N ASP A 206 -3.44 -2.85 -18.54
CA ASP A 206 -2.54 -3.95 -18.86
C ASP A 206 -1.14 -3.70 -18.30
N ARG A 207 -0.62 -2.47 -18.41
CA ARG A 207 0.66 -2.06 -17.86
C ARG A 207 0.69 -2.16 -16.34
N ALA A 208 -0.33 -1.64 -15.65
CA ALA A 208 -0.41 -1.75 -14.19
C ALA A 208 -0.45 -3.23 -13.74
N LEU A 209 -1.28 -4.05 -14.40
CA LEU A 209 -1.38 -5.48 -14.09
C LEU A 209 -0.07 -6.24 -14.36
N GLU A 210 0.67 -5.89 -15.42
CA GLU A 210 2.00 -6.45 -15.70
C GLU A 210 2.99 -6.13 -14.57
N LEU A 211 3.04 -4.87 -14.13
CA LEU A 211 3.91 -4.43 -13.04
C LEU A 211 3.56 -5.11 -11.72
N TYR A 212 2.27 -5.20 -11.37
CA TYR A 212 1.82 -5.97 -10.19
C TYR A 212 2.23 -7.44 -10.26
N ARG A 213 2.06 -8.10 -11.42
CA ARG A 213 2.50 -9.49 -11.61
C ARG A 213 4.01 -9.63 -11.46
N LYS A 214 4.78 -8.64 -11.92
CA LYS A 214 6.23 -8.64 -11.76
C LYS A 214 6.64 -8.51 -10.30
N ALA A 215 5.99 -7.61 -9.55
CA ALA A 215 6.17 -7.50 -8.11
C ALA A 215 5.85 -8.84 -7.40
N LEU A 216 4.73 -9.48 -7.74
CA LEU A 216 4.33 -10.78 -7.16
C LEU A 216 5.27 -11.92 -7.53
N GLN A 217 5.90 -11.87 -8.71
CA GLN A 217 6.92 -12.85 -9.08
C GLN A 217 8.15 -12.74 -8.15
N LEU A 218 8.51 -11.51 -7.78
CA LEU A 218 9.66 -11.22 -6.92
C LEU A 218 9.34 -11.47 -5.43
N ASP A 219 8.10 -11.23 -5.02
CA ASP A 219 7.61 -11.49 -3.65
C ASP A 219 6.27 -12.26 -3.65
N PRO A 220 6.30 -13.58 -3.90
CA PRO A 220 5.09 -14.39 -4.11
C PRO A 220 4.29 -14.69 -2.84
N LYS A 221 4.80 -14.33 -1.65
CA LYS A 221 4.13 -14.58 -0.37
C LYS A 221 3.47 -13.33 0.22
N ASN A 222 3.54 -12.21 -0.50
CA ASN A 222 3.04 -10.94 -0.02
C ASN A 222 1.52 -10.83 -0.23
N PHE A 223 0.78 -10.99 0.88
CA PHE A 223 -0.67 -10.89 0.87
C PHE A 223 -1.16 -9.51 0.40
N ILE A 224 -0.56 -8.43 0.90
CA ILE A 224 -0.97 -7.06 0.57
C ILE A 224 -0.81 -6.78 -0.93
N LEU A 225 0.31 -7.20 -1.49
CA LEU A 225 0.56 -7.07 -2.93
C LEU A 225 -0.42 -7.90 -3.76
N ALA A 226 -0.74 -9.13 -3.34
CA ALA A 226 -1.71 -9.99 -4.04
C ALA A 226 -3.13 -9.41 -3.97
N HIS A 227 -3.47 -8.83 -2.81
CA HIS A 227 -4.71 -8.10 -2.59
C HIS A 227 -4.82 -6.89 -3.52
N ASP A 228 -3.80 -6.03 -3.58
CA ASP A 228 -3.79 -4.84 -4.45
C ASP A 228 -3.88 -5.20 -5.93
N TYR A 229 -3.14 -6.23 -6.35
CA TYR A 229 -3.25 -6.77 -7.70
C TYR A 229 -4.69 -7.22 -8.01
N ALA A 230 -5.34 -7.96 -7.11
CA ALA A 230 -6.72 -8.41 -7.30
C ALA A 230 -7.72 -7.24 -7.31
N GLN A 231 -7.51 -6.25 -6.46
CA GLN A 231 -8.34 -5.05 -6.37
C GLN A 231 -8.27 -4.18 -7.64
N SER A 232 -7.12 -4.13 -8.31
CA SER A 232 -6.91 -3.34 -9.53
C SER A 232 -7.88 -3.71 -10.66
N TYR A 233 -8.42 -4.94 -10.69
CA TYR A 233 -9.41 -5.34 -11.70
C TYR A 233 -10.73 -4.55 -11.62
N TYR A 234 -11.08 -3.96 -10.48
CA TYR A 234 -12.34 -3.23 -10.34
C TYR A 234 -12.43 -1.95 -11.19
N GLY A 235 -11.28 -1.37 -11.55
CA GLY A 235 -11.19 -0.21 -12.43
C GLY A 235 -11.51 -0.53 -13.89
N ILE A 236 -11.39 -1.80 -14.30
CA ILE A 236 -11.49 -2.23 -15.69
C ILE A 236 -12.97 -2.40 -16.10
N LYS A 237 -13.35 -1.88 -17.27
CA LYS A 237 -14.70 -1.98 -17.85
C LYS A 237 -14.64 -2.48 -19.30
N PRO A 238 -15.35 -3.56 -19.66
CA PRO A 238 -16.07 -4.48 -18.76
C PRO A 238 -15.09 -5.19 -17.80
N LEU A 239 -15.61 -5.65 -16.66
CA LEU A 239 -14.80 -6.36 -15.67
C LEU A 239 -14.23 -7.65 -16.30
N ARG A 240 -12.93 -7.88 -16.16
CA ARG A 240 -12.29 -9.14 -16.51
C ARG A 240 -12.56 -10.18 -15.41
N THR A 241 -13.79 -10.68 -15.35
CA THR A 241 -14.29 -11.48 -14.23
C THR A 241 -13.42 -12.69 -13.91
N ALA A 242 -13.02 -13.47 -14.93
CA ALA A 242 -12.22 -14.67 -14.72
C ALA A 242 -10.87 -14.34 -14.07
N ASP A 243 -10.19 -13.32 -14.58
CA ASP A 243 -8.89 -12.87 -14.06
C ASP A 243 -9.01 -12.30 -12.64
N ALA A 244 -10.06 -11.51 -12.38
CA ALA A 244 -10.32 -10.95 -11.06
C ALA A 244 -10.58 -12.05 -10.02
N LEU A 245 -11.41 -13.06 -10.35
CA LEU A 245 -11.66 -14.21 -9.47
C LEU A 245 -10.39 -15.02 -9.23
N ALA A 246 -9.57 -15.23 -10.26
CA ALA A 246 -8.29 -15.92 -10.11
C ALA A 246 -7.36 -15.15 -9.17
N ALA A 247 -7.21 -13.83 -9.36
CA ALA A 247 -6.38 -12.99 -8.50
C ALA A 247 -6.84 -13.00 -7.04
N TRP A 248 -8.15 -12.87 -6.78
CA TRP A 248 -8.68 -12.95 -5.41
C TRP A 248 -8.50 -14.33 -4.77
N LYS A 249 -8.60 -15.41 -5.56
CA LYS A 249 -8.31 -16.77 -5.06
C LYS A 249 -6.84 -16.97 -4.72
N GLU A 250 -5.92 -16.35 -5.45
CA GLU A 250 -4.50 -16.35 -5.06
C GLU A 250 -4.27 -15.56 -3.78
N ALA A 251 -4.84 -14.35 -3.66
CA ALA A 251 -4.77 -13.57 -2.41
C ALA A 251 -5.33 -14.34 -1.20
N LEU A 252 -6.44 -15.08 -1.39
CA LEU A 252 -7.03 -15.91 -0.34
C LEU A 252 -6.06 -16.96 0.22
N LYS A 253 -5.20 -17.54 -0.63
CA LYS A 253 -4.20 -18.54 -0.18
C LYS A 253 -3.09 -17.92 0.67
N LEU A 254 -2.88 -16.61 0.57
CA LEU A 254 -1.84 -15.87 1.27
C LEU A 254 -2.34 -15.19 2.54
N ALA A 255 -3.66 -15.18 2.79
CA ALA A 255 -4.23 -14.58 4.00
C ALA A 255 -3.70 -15.28 5.26
N ASN A 256 -3.20 -14.49 6.20
CA ASN A 256 -2.50 -14.95 7.40
C ASN A 256 -3.41 -15.09 8.62
N ASP A 257 -4.55 -14.41 8.60
CA ASP A 257 -5.53 -14.45 9.67
C ASP A 257 -6.98 -14.44 9.16
N ASP A 258 -7.92 -14.47 10.11
CA ASP A 258 -9.35 -14.50 9.83
C ASP A 258 -9.86 -13.17 9.29
N VAL A 259 -9.25 -12.04 9.67
CA VAL A 259 -9.63 -10.70 9.21
C VAL A 259 -9.35 -10.57 7.72
N GLU A 260 -8.13 -10.89 7.31
CA GLU A 260 -7.66 -10.88 5.93
C GLU A 260 -8.48 -11.85 5.07
N ARG A 261 -8.62 -13.09 5.54
CA ARG A 261 -9.34 -14.15 4.81
C ARG A 261 -10.79 -13.79 4.57
N GLU A 262 -11.49 -13.29 5.60
CA GLU A 262 -12.87 -12.86 5.46
C GLU A 262 -13.01 -11.59 4.62
N GLY A 263 -12.01 -10.69 4.66
CA GLY A 263 -11.93 -9.56 3.73
C GLY A 263 -11.92 -10.04 2.28
N VAL A 264 -11.09 -11.03 1.95
CA VAL A 264 -11.05 -11.63 0.61
C VAL A 264 -12.38 -12.30 0.23
N TYR A 265 -13.08 -12.94 1.16
CA TYR A 265 -14.43 -13.49 0.89
C TYR A 265 -15.43 -12.42 0.46
N LEU A 266 -15.39 -11.21 1.04
CA LEU A 266 -16.25 -10.11 0.59
C LEU A 266 -15.94 -9.69 -0.85
N HIS A 267 -14.67 -9.70 -1.22
CA HIS A 267 -14.23 -9.35 -2.56
C HIS A 267 -14.60 -10.41 -3.61
N LEU A 268 -14.42 -11.69 -3.29
CA LEU A 268 -14.90 -12.81 -4.10
C LEU A 268 -16.42 -12.72 -4.29
N ALA A 269 -17.16 -12.58 -3.19
CA ALA A 269 -18.61 -12.45 -3.22
C ALA A 269 -19.09 -11.28 -4.08
N ARG A 270 -18.37 -10.15 -4.05
CA ARG A 270 -18.68 -8.97 -4.87
C ARG A 270 -18.47 -9.24 -6.36
N VAL A 271 -17.37 -9.90 -6.75
CA VAL A 271 -17.09 -10.23 -8.15
C VAL A 271 -18.12 -11.24 -8.68
N GLU A 272 -18.40 -12.28 -7.88
CA GLU A 272 -19.39 -13.32 -8.17
C GLU A 272 -20.78 -12.73 -8.35
N LEU A 273 -21.22 -11.88 -7.41
CA LEU A 273 -22.50 -11.18 -7.47
C LEU A 273 -22.65 -10.37 -8.77
N ASN A 274 -21.62 -9.62 -9.14
CA ASN A 274 -21.64 -8.80 -10.36
C ASN A 274 -21.64 -9.63 -11.65
N SER A 275 -21.22 -10.90 -11.55
CA SER A 275 -21.12 -11.83 -12.68
C SER A 275 -22.26 -12.84 -12.71
N GLY A 276 -23.27 -12.71 -11.83
CA GLY A 276 -24.44 -13.60 -11.77
C GLY A 276 -24.20 -14.93 -11.04
N LEU A 277 -23.03 -15.11 -10.41
CA LEU A 277 -22.68 -16.33 -9.66
C LEU A 277 -23.24 -16.25 -8.23
N PHE A 278 -24.58 -16.22 -8.13
CA PHE A 278 -25.26 -15.88 -6.88
C PHE A 278 -25.06 -16.89 -5.75
N GLU A 279 -24.98 -18.18 -6.06
CA GLU A 279 -24.77 -19.22 -5.05
C GLU A 279 -23.37 -19.16 -4.44
N ASP A 280 -22.34 -18.94 -5.26
CA ASP A 280 -20.96 -18.80 -4.76
C ASP A 280 -20.80 -17.51 -3.94
N SER A 281 -21.42 -16.41 -4.41
CA SER A 281 -21.48 -15.17 -3.66
C SER A 281 -22.11 -15.36 -2.28
N ARG A 282 -23.22 -16.10 -2.20
CA ARG A 282 -23.89 -16.42 -0.93
C ARG A 282 -23.01 -17.25 -0.01
N LYS A 283 -22.30 -18.27 -0.53
CA LYS A 283 -21.38 -19.10 0.27
C LYS A 283 -20.30 -18.24 0.90
N HIS A 284 -19.61 -17.41 0.12
CA HIS A 284 -18.57 -16.52 0.64
C HIS A 284 -19.11 -15.54 1.68
N LEU A 285 -20.28 -14.92 1.44
CA LEU A 285 -20.89 -14.01 2.42
C LEU A 285 -21.25 -14.72 3.73
N ASN A 286 -21.70 -15.98 3.68
CA ASN A 286 -22.00 -16.76 4.88
C ASN A 286 -20.74 -17.10 5.68
N SER A 287 -19.59 -17.23 5.02
CA SER A 287 -18.28 -17.47 5.66
C SER A 287 -17.67 -16.23 6.34
N VAL A 288 -18.25 -15.05 6.16
CA VAL A 288 -17.82 -13.82 6.85
C VAL A 288 -18.53 -13.71 8.21
N THR A 289 -17.80 -13.80 9.31
CA THR A 289 -18.33 -13.79 10.68
C THR A 289 -17.78 -12.64 11.54
N ASN A 290 -16.67 -12.04 11.13
CA ASN A 290 -15.98 -10.96 11.80
C ASN A 290 -16.85 -9.69 11.83
N GLN A 291 -16.93 -9.07 13.01
CA GLN A 291 -17.73 -7.88 13.28
C GLN A 291 -17.32 -6.69 12.40
N MET A 292 -16.03 -6.53 12.10
CA MET A 292 -15.56 -5.44 11.24
C MET A 292 -16.24 -5.46 9.87
N HIS A 293 -16.47 -6.66 9.33
CA HIS A 293 -16.92 -6.85 7.96
C HIS A 293 -18.45 -6.84 7.81
N LEU A 294 -19.21 -6.82 8.92
CA LEU A 294 -20.66 -6.99 8.88
C LEU A 294 -21.39 -5.90 8.07
N ASN A 295 -20.92 -4.65 8.13
CA ASN A 295 -21.53 -3.56 7.37
C ASN A 295 -21.44 -3.81 5.86
N LEU A 296 -20.26 -4.24 5.39
CA LEU A 296 -20.03 -4.55 3.98
C LEU A 296 -20.78 -5.83 3.57
N LYS A 297 -20.72 -6.89 4.39
CA LYS A 297 -21.48 -8.13 4.20
C LYS A 297 -22.96 -7.87 4.03
N ASN A 298 -23.57 -7.10 4.94
CA ASN A 298 -25.00 -6.81 4.92
C ASN A 298 -25.42 -6.03 3.67
N ARG A 299 -24.56 -5.10 3.21
CA ARG A 299 -24.79 -4.39 1.94
C ARG A 299 -24.76 -5.36 0.75
N LEU A 300 -23.79 -6.27 0.69
CA LEU A 300 -23.68 -7.25 -0.38
C LEU A 300 -24.85 -8.26 -0.37
N LEU A 301 -25.32 -8.67 0.80
CA LEU A 301 -26.50 -9.54 0.94
C LEU A 301 -27.78 -8.88 0.42
N ARG A 302 -27.98 -7.58 0.67
CA ARG A 302 -29.12 -6.84 0.09
C ARG A 302 -29.03 -6.78 -1.43
N ASN A 303 -27.86 -6.42 -1.97
CA ASN A 303 -27.64 -6.37 -3.42
C ASN A 303 -27.81 -7.75 -4.08
N LEU A 304 -27.43 -8.83 -3.39
CA LEU A 304 -27.65 -10.21 -3.83
C LEU A 304 -29.14 -10.53 -3.95
N ALA A 305 -29.93 -10.22 -2.93
CA ALA A 305 -31.37 -10.44 -2.95
C ALA A 305 -32.07 -9.63 -4.06
N GLU A 306 -31.68 -8.38 -4.25
CA GLU A 306 -32.21 -7.50 -5.31
C GLU A 306 -31.87 -8.03 -6.72
N LYS A 307 -30.62 -8.41 -6.97
CA LYS A 307 -30.21 -8.94 -8.29
C LYS A 307 -30.84 -10.30 -8.58
N GLN A 308 -31.01 -11.16 -7.58
CA GLN A 308 -31.67 -12.45 -7.74
C GLN A 308 -33.16 -12.31 -8.07
N SER A 309 -33.87 -11.34 -7.47
CA SER A 309 -35.30 -11.11 -7.77
C SER A 309 -35.54 -10.53 -9.16
N GLN A 310 -34.54 -9.84 -9.71
CA GLN A 310 -34.55 -9.28 -11.07
C GLN A 310 -34.07 -10.27 -12.14
N ALA A 311 -33.43 -11.37 -11.75
CA ALA A 311 -32.99 -12.40 -12.69
C ALA A 311 -34.20 -13.17 -13.25
N PRO A 312 -34.29 -13.41 -14.57
CA PRO A 312 -35.39 -14.19 -15.13
C PRO A 312 -35.45 -15.57 -14.47
N ALA A 313 -36.66 -16.00 -14.08
CA ALA A 313 -36.89 -17.24 -13.37
C ALA A 313 -36.53 -18.46 -14.25
N THR A 314 -35.27 -18.89 -14.24
CA THR A 314 -34.84 -20.10 -14.97
C THR A 314 -35.08 -21.41 -14.21
N ASN A 315 -35.80 -21.37 -13.07
CA ASN A 315 -36.11 -22.57 -12.27
C ASN A 315 -37.62 -22.69 -11.95
N ALA A 316 -38.50 -22.51 -12.93
CA ALA A 316 -39.85 -23.05 -12.82
C ALA A 316 -39.80 -24.57 -13.14
N PRO A 317 -40.27 -25.46 -12.25
CA PRO A 317 -40.41 -26.88 -12.57
C PRO A 317 -41.29 -27.04 -13.82
N PRO A 318 -41.02 -28.01 -14.72
CA PRO A 318 -41.89 -28.26 -15.86
C PRO A 318 -43.32 -28.46 -15.38
N ALA A 319 -44.25 -27.68 -15.94
CA ALA A 319 -45.66 -27.78 -15.63
C ALA A 319 -46.09 -29.24 -15.82
N LYS A 320 -46.66 -29.84 -14.79
CA LYS A 320 -47.20 -31.20 -14.85
C LYS A 320 -48.20 -31.27 -16.00
N VAL A 321 -47.89 -32.06 -17.01
CA VAL A 321 -48.81 -32.40 -18.09
C VAL A 321 -50.00 -33.14 -17.45
N PRO A 322 -51.24 -32.66 -17.58
CA PRO A 322 -52.40 -33.37 -17.06
C PRO A 322 -52.60 -34.68 -17.83
N PRO A 323 -53.01 -35.77 -17.17
CA PRO A 323 -53.20 -37.04 -17.84
C PRO A 323 -54.32 -36.93 -18.87
N THR A 324 -54.02 -37.30 -20.10
CA THR A 324 -55.03 -37.52 -21.15
C THR A 324 -55.97 -38.63 -20.70
N LYS A 325 -57.28 -38.31 -20.72
CA LYS A 325 -58.37 -39.26 -20.52
C LYS A 325 -58.38 -40.34 -21.59
#